data_AF-A0AAD9WJU1-F1
#
_entry.id   AF-A0AAD9WJU1-F1
#
_cell.length_a   1.000
_cell.length_b   1.000
_cell.length_c   1.000
_cell.angle_alpha   90.00
_cell.angle_beta   90.00
_cell.angle_gamma   90.00
#
_symmetry.space_group_name_H-M   'P 1'
#
loop_
_entity.id
_entity.type
_entity.pdbx_description
1 polymer ?
#
loop_
_entity_poly.entity_id
_entity_poly.type
_entity_poly.pdbx_seq_one_letter_code
_entity_poly.pdbx_strand_id
1 'polypeptide(L)'
;MNTLHNNKLLEEDDGLLEMLHDMGGQIPIGSGSIDDQDEGVESDHMQPGVTATTFDELLQRVQQELYPGCTQSSSLNFLVKLMHIKVLNHWSSKSFEMLIQLLNEVLPDGKNMPTSYYEAKKILRDLGLGYEAIHVCRHDCILFWKEHADKDKCPVCDEPRYKNTNGKGKLIPQKVLRHFPLKPRLQRLFMSKHTALDMRWHKEKRVDAEGILRHPTDANAWKEFDKNHNWFAQDPRNVRLGLASDGFNPFRNMNNAYSMWPVMLIPYNLPPWKCMKDPFTMMSLLIPGPQSPGKDIVDFLQQLVDELKELWHVGVETYDVSSRNFFQLHAAVMWTMNDFPAYGDLSGWSTKGYMACHVCNEDTSSRKLRSKICYMGHRRFLPMSHPWRRSRKHDGDTEHRRPLQCVKEMLLYNNYNMLEMSSSERMLRIQIEK
;
A
#
# COMPACT_ATOMS: atom_id res chain seq x y z
N MET A 1 31.11 -32.22 -6.75
CA MET A 1 30.79 -31.72 -5.39
C MET A 1 30.38 -30.25 -5.50
N ASN A 2 29.09 -29.97 -5.66
CA ASN A 2 28.48 -28.67 -5.37
C ASN A 2 26.96 -28.85 -5.50
N THR A 3 26.38 -29.49 -4.49
CA THR A 3 24.96 -29.87 -4.42
C THR A 3 24.27 -29.18 -3.24
N LEU A 4 24.64 -27.93 -2.92
CA LEU A 4 24.23 -27.24 -1.69
C LEU A 4 23.86 -25.76 -1.86
N HIS A 5 23.48 -25.30 -3.06
CA HIS A 5 23.10 -23.89 -3.26
C HIS A 5 21.70 -23.61 -3.83
N ASN A 6 20.88 -24.64 -4.11
CA ASN A 6 19.55 -24.45 -4.69
C ASN A 6 18.37 -24.62 -3.72
N ASN A 7 18.60 -24.97 -2.45
CA ASN A 7 17.50 -25.15 -1.48
C ASN A 7 17.08 -23.87 -0.74
N LYS A 8 17.73 -22.73 -0.98
CA LYS A 8 17.40 -21.45 -0.30
C LYS A 8 16.23 -20.68 -0.91
N LEU A 9 15.77 -21.05 -2.11
CA LEU A 9 14.76 -20.26 -2.85
C LEU A 9 13.30 -20.56 -2.46
N LEU A 10 13.06 -21.50 -1.55
CA LEU A 10 11.72 -21.88 -1.09
C LEU A 10 11.46 -21.60 0.39
N GLU A 11 12.49 -21.27 1.19
CA GLU A 11 12.36 -21.02 2.64
C GLU A 11 12.01 -19.55 3.00
N GLU A 12 12.03 -18.62 2.03
CA GLU A 12 11.79 -17.19 2.31
C GLU A 12 10.32 -16.76 2.18
N ASP A 13 9.42 -17.64 1.72
CA ASP A 13 7.99 -17.34 1.48
C ASP A 13 7.04 -18.08 2.44
N ASP A 14 7.59 -18.66 3.52
CA ASP A 14 6.85 -19.47 4.51
C ASP A 14 5.72 -18.69 5.19
N GLY A 15 5.79 -17.36 5.29
CA GLY A 15 4.77 -16.56 5.98
C GLY A 15 3.40 -16.58 5.30
N LEU A 16 3.35 -16.49 3.97
CA LEU A 16 2.07 -16.58 3.23
C LEU A 16 1.53 -18.01 3.25
N LEU A 17 2.41 -18.98 3.10
CA LEU A 17 2.07 -20.41 3.15
C LEU A 17 1.57 -20.82 4.55
N GLU A 18 2.22 -20.37 5.62
CA GLU A 18 1.78 -20.55 7.01
C GLU A 18 0.43 -19.89 7.26
N MET A 19 0.20 -18.67 6.75
CA MET A 19 -1.11 -18.03 6.84
C MET A 19 -2.20 -18.84 6.12
N LEU A 20 -1.92 -19.36 4.93
CA LEU A 20 -2.85 -20.23 4.19
C LEU A 20 -3.10 -21.57 4.91
N HIS A 21 -2.07 -22.11 5.58
CA HIS A 21 -2.17 -23.32 6.39
C HIS A 21 -2.97 -23.10 7.69
N ASP A 22 -2.76 -21.97 8.38
CA ASP A 22 -3.47 -21.58 9.62
C ASP A 22 -4.95 -21.26 9.35
N MET A 23 -5.27 -20.66 8.19
CA MET A 23 -6.64 -20.50 7.68
C MET A 23 -7.33 -21.86 7.46
N GLY A 24 -6.57 -22.94 7.29
CA GLY A 24 -7.07 -24.31 7.17
C GLY A 24 -7.69 -24.91 8.45
N GLY A 25 -7.57 -24.23 9.60
CA GLY A 25 -8.10 -24.66 10.89
C GLY A 25 -9.55 -24.25 11.12
N GLN A 26 -10.37 -25.14 11.70
CA GLN A 26 -11.82 -24.97 11.92
C GLN A 26 -12.19 -23.63 12.61
N ILE A 27 -13.04 -22.85 11.94
CA ILE A 27 -13.81 -21.70 12.48
C ILE A 27 -15.28 -22.15 12.58
N PRO A 28 -16.02 -21.86 13.67
CA PRO A 28 -17.40 -22.31 13.84
C PRO A 28 -18.38 -21.34 13.15
N ILE A 29 -19.33 -21.85 12.35
CA ILE A 29 -20.25 -21.02 11.56
C ILE A 29 -21.71 -21.49 11.70
N GLY A 30 -22.59 -20.52 11.97
CA GLY A 30 -24.04 -20.66 12.04
C GLY A 30 -24.70 -20.50 10.68
N SER A 31 -25.81 -21.22 10.49
CA SER A 31 -26.45 -21.55 9.22
C SER A 31 -27.52 -20.56 8.72
N GLY A 32 -27.64 -20.42 7.40
CA GLY A 32 -28.76 -19.80 6.68
C GLY A 32 -28.64 -20.05 5.16
N SER A 33 -29.75 -20.42 4.52
CA SER A 33 -29.84 -21.24 3.30
C SER A 33 -30.27 -20.52 2.00
N ILE A 34 -29.78 -21.02 0.84
CA ILE A 34 -30.45 -21.20 -0.50
C ILE A 34 -30.73 -19.89 -1.33
N ASP A 35 -30.57 -19.73 -2.65
CA ASP A 35 -30.41 -20.58 -3.87
C ASP A 35 -29.71 -19.81 -5.04
N ASP A 36 -29.21 -20.56 -6.03
CA ASP A 36 -28.34 -20.18 -7.18
C ASP A 36 -28.99 -19.66 -8.49
N GLN A 37 -28.13 -19.06 -9.36
CA GLN A 37 -27.99 -19.12 -10.85
C GLN A 37 -27.81 -17.73 -11.51
N ASP A 38 -26.96 -17.42 -12.52
CA ASP A 38 -25.78 -18.02 -13.20
C ASP A 38 -25.13 -16.95 -14.16
N GLU A 39 -23.82 -17.12 -14.44
CA GLU A 39 -22.87 -16.62 -15.49
C GLU A 39 -22.96 -15.28 -16.27
N GLY A 40 -21.79 -14.61 -16.45
CA GLY A 40 -21.49 -13.95 -17.74
C GLY A 40 -20.56 -12.73 -17.90
N VAL A 41 -19.50 -12.52 -17.09
CA VAL A 41 -18.41 -11.52 -17.31
C VAL A 41 -18.89 -10.10 -17.71
N GLU A 42 -19.53 -9.43 -16.77
CA GLU A 42 -19.90 -8.02 -16.86
C GLU A 42 -18.87 -7.11 -16.20
N SER A 43 -18.79 -5.88 -16.70
CA SER A 43 -18.14 -4.78 -16.04
C SER A 43 -18.99 -4.33 -14.85
N ASP A 44 -18.93 -5.06 -13.75
CA ASP A 44 -19.70 -4.70 -12.56
C ASP A 44 -18.95 -3.70 -11.69
N HIS A 45 -19.53 -2.50 -11.58
CA HIS A 45 -19.48 -1.75 -10.33
C HIS A 45 -20.12 -2.62 -9.25
N MET A 46 -19.32 -3.25 -8.39
CA MET A 46 -19.83 -4.09 -7.30
C MET A 46 -19.33 -3.57 -5.94
N GLN A 47 -20.29 -3.46 -5.03
CA GLN A 47 -20.11 -3.07 -3.63
C GLN A 47 -19.26 -4.09 -2.83
N PRO A 48 -18.53 -3.64 -1.80
CA PRO A 48 -17.73 -4.54 -0.99
C PRO A 48 -18.63 -5.30 -0.01
N GLY A 49 -18.93 -6.55 -0.33
CA GLY A 49 -19.60 -7.47 0.58
C GLY A 49 -19.11 -8.89 0.34
N VAL A 50 -18.04 -9.29 1.02
CA VAL A 50 -17.72 -10.72 1.16
C VAL A 50 -18.71 -11.27 2.19
N THR A 51 -19.77 -11.94 1.74
CA THR A 51 -20.67 -12.67 2.63
C THR A 51 -19.93 -13.87 3.25
N ALA A 52 -20.20 -14.16 4.52
CA ALA A 52 -19.55 -15.25 5.26
C ALA A 52 -19.63 -16.62 4.52
N THR A 53 -20.74 -16.87 3.82
CA THR A 53 -20.98 -18.07 3.00
C THR A 53 -19.96 -18.25 1.87
N THR A 54 -19.56 -17.16 1.20
CA THR A 54 -18.60 -17.20 0.09
C THR A 54 -17.18 -17.49 0.59
N PHE A 55 -16.85 -17.02 1.79
CA PHE A 55 -15.55 -17.28 2.40
C PHE A 55 -15.38 -18.75 2.80
N ASP A 56 -16.44 -19.41 3.27
CA ASP A 56 -16.41 -20.82 3.68
C ASP A 56 -16.26 -21.79 2.51
N GLU A 57 -16.95 -21.51 1.40
CA GLU A 57 -16.79 -22.26 0.15
C GLU A 57 -15.38 -22.11 -0.42
N LEU A 58 -14.84 -20.89 -0.37
CA LEU A 58 -13.46 -20.61 -0.73
C LEU A 58 -12.49 -21.33 0.21
N LEU A 59 -12.74 -21.33 1.52
CA LEU A 59 -11.91 -21.98 2.53
C LEU A 59 -11.93 -23.51 2.40
N GLN A 60 -13.08 -24.10 2.09
CA GLN A 60 -13.17 -25.52 1.74
C GLN A 60 -12.34 -25.83 0.48
N ARG A 61 -12.41 -24.99 -0.56
CA ARG A 61 -11.53 -25.11 -1.74
C ARG A 61 -10.04 -24.94 -1.42
N VAL A 62 -9.70 -24.08 -0.45
CA VAL A 62 -8.32 -23.88 0.02
C VAL A 62 -7.78 -25.11 0.74
N GLN A 63 -8.63 -25.74 1.55
CA GLN A 63 -8.31 -26.92 2.37
C GLN A 63 -8.37 -28.23 1.57
N GLN A 64 -8.94 -28.22 0.35
CA GLN A 64 -8.97 -29.40 -0.50
C GLN A 64 -7.55 -29.85 -0.87
N GLU A 65 -7.31 -31.14 -0.68
CA GLU A 65 -6.12 -31.82 -1.17
C GLU A 65 -5.99 -31.64 -2.69
N LEU A 66 -4.76 -31.52 -3.18
CA LEU A 66 -4.49 -31.38 -4.62
C LEU A 66 -5.11 -32.54 -5.44
N TYR A 67 -5.06 -33.73 -4.85
CA TYR A 67 -5.75 -34.95 -5.27
C TYR A 67 -5.96 -35.83 -4.04
N PRO A 68 -6.88 -36.81 -4.05
CA PRO A 68 -7.15 -37.66 -2.89
C PRO A 68 -5.88 -38.36 -2.37
N GLY A 69 -5.57 -38.16 -1.09
CA GLY A 69 -4.39 -38.70 -0.41
C GLY A 69 -3.12 -37.85 -0.55
N CYS A 70 -3.20 -36.65 -1.14
CA CYS A 70 -2.05 -35.75 -1.25
C CYS A 70 -1.77 -35.04 0.09
N THR A 71 -0.76 -35.51 0.81
CA THR A 71 -0.34 -34.90 2.09
C THR A 71 0.70 -33.80 1.95
N GLN A 72 1.30 -33.65 0.76
CA GLN A 72 2.41 -32.70 0.54
C GLN A 72 1.95 -31.28 0.19
N SER A 73 0.77 -31.13 -0.41
CA SER A 73 0.24 -29.82 -0.83
C SER A 73 -1.27 -29.84 -0.97
N SER A 74 -1.91 -28.77 -0.52
CA SER A 74 -3.29 -28.46 -0.92
C SER A 74 -3.34 -27.92 -2.35
N SER A 75 -4.55 -27.92 -2.94
CA SER A 75 -4.82 -27.33 -4.26
C SER A 75 -4.40 -25.87 -4.33
N LEU A 76 -4.69 -25.07 -3.28
CA LEU A 76 -4.32 -23.66 -3.26
C LEU A 76 -2.81 -23.46 -3.16
N ASN A 77 -2.14 -24.18 -2.25
CA ASN A 77 -0.69 -24.07 -2.08
C ASN A 77 0.03 -24.35 -3.41
N PHE A 78 -0.41 -25.41 -4.10
CA PHE A 78 0.09 -25.74 -5.42
C PHE A 78 -0.19 -24.64 -6.46
N LEU A 79 -1.42 -24.11 -6.50
CA LEU A 79 -1.81 -23.03 -7.41
C LEU A 79 -0.98 -21.75 -7.19
N VAL A 80 -0.79 -21.34 -5.93
CA VAL A 80 0.00 -20.15 -5.57
C VAL A 80 1.45 -20.33 -6.00
N LYS A 81 2.06 -21.49 -5.71
CA LYS A 81 3.42 -21.82 -6.17
C LYS A 81 3.53 -21.82 -7.69
N LEU A 82 2.55 -22.40 -8.39
CA LEU A 82 2.53 -22.45 -9.85
C LEU A 82 2.40 -21.05 -10.47
N MET A 83 1.56 -20.19 -9.89
CA MET A 83 1.41 -18.78 -10.27
C MET A 83 2.67 -17.98 -9.99
N HIS A 84 3.36 -18.24 -8.87
CA HIS A 84 4.64 -17.62 -8.56
C HIS A 84 5.71 -17.99 -9.59
N ILE A 85 5.83 -19.27 -9.93
CA ILE A 85 6.74 -19.77 -10.99
C ILE A 85 6.44 -19.09 -12.33
N LYS A 86 5.16 -18.99 -12.70
CA LYS A 86 4.72 -18.30 -13.93
C LYS A 86 5.24 -16.87 -13.98
N VAL A 87 5.09 -16.12 -12.88
CA VAL A 87 5.47 -14.70 -12.79
C VAL A 87 6.98 -14.56 -12.84
N LEU A 88 7.73 -15.30 -12.01
CA LEU A 88 9.19 -15.24 -11.94
C LEU A 88 9.86 -15.61 -13.27
N ASN A 89 9.30 -16.58 -13.98
CA ASN A 89 9.86 -17.07 -15.24
C ASN A 89 9.21 -16.45 -16.48
N HIS A 90 8.36 -15.43 -16.31
CA HIS A 90 7.69 -14.71 -17.38
C HIS A 90 6.96 -15.62 -18.38
N TRP A 91 6.34 -16.70 -17.91
CA TRP A 91 5.62 -17.62 -18.78
C TRP A 91 4.43 -16.92 -19.43
N SER A 92 4.22 -17.14 -20.73
CA SER A 92 3.03 -16.61 -21.42
C SER A 92 1.74 -17.21 -20.83
N SER A 93 0.61 -16.51 -20.94
CA SER A 93 -0.69 -17.04 -20.51
C SER A 93 -1.02 -18.36 -21.21
N LYS A 94 -0.73 -18.44 -22.52
CA LYS A 94 -0.91 -19.66 -23.31
C LYS A 94 -0.08 -20.83 -22.79
N SER A 95 1.21 -20.61 -22.51
CA SER A 95 2.09 -21.67 -21.97
C SER A 95 1.59 -22.19 -20.63
N PHE A 96 1.14 -21.27 -19.76
CA PHE A 96 0.59 -21.62 -18.45
C PHE A 96 -0.72 -22.40 -18.56
N GLU A 97 -1.61 -22.02 -19.48
CA GLU A 97 -2.84 -22.76 -19.75
C GLU A 97 -2.55 -24.17 -20.24
N MET A 98 -1.61 -24.32 -21.18
CA MET A 98 -1.19 -25.65 -21.67
C MET A 98 -0.63 -26.52 -20.54
N LEU A 99 0.14 -25.93 -19.61
CA LEU A 99 0.66 -26.67 -18.46
C LEU A 99 -0.45 -27.08 -17.50
N ILE A 100 -1.39 -26.18 -17.19
CA ILE A 100 -2.54 -26.49 -16.34
C ILE A 100 -3.36 -27.65 -16.92
N GLN A 101 -3.62 -27.62 -18.24
CA GLN A 101 -4.35 -28.68 -18.92
C GLN A 101 -3.62 -30.02 -18.79
N LEU A 102 -2.31 -30.05 -19.01
CA LEU A 102 -1.50 -31.25 -18.82
C LEU A 102 -1.54 -31.74 -17.36
N LEU A 103 -1.48 -30.84 -16.37
CA LEU A 103 -1.55 -31.22 -14.96
C LEU A 103 -2.93 -31.82 -14.62
N ASN A 104 -4.01 -31.29 -15.17
CA ASN A 104 -5.36 -31.85 -14.99
C ASN A 104 -5.52 -33.24 -15.62
N GLU A 105 -4.78 -33.54 -16.69
CA GLU A 105 -4.78 -34.87 -17.33
C GLU A 105 -3.98 -35.92 -16.55
N VAL A 106 -2.89 -35.51 -15.89
CA VAL A 106 -1.92 -36.43 -15.26
C VAL A 106 -2.16 -36.62 -13.76
N LEU A 107 -2.73 -35.63 -13.07
CA LEU A 107 -3.03 -35.73 -11.64
C LEU A 107 -4.24 -36.66 -11.41
N PRO A 108 -4.18 -37.58 -10.43
CA PRO A 108 -5.34 -38.41 -10.07
C PRO A 108 -6.51 -37.52 -9.66
N ASP A 109 -7.68 -37.65 -10.28
CA ASP A 109 -8.85 -36.81 -10.00
C ASP A 109 -8.54 -35.29 -9.98
N GLY A 110 -7.84 -34.79 -11.01
CA GLY A 110 -7.43 -33.38 -11.19
C GLY A 110 -8.54 -32.31 -11.28
N LYS A 111 -9.73 -32.56 -10.74
CA LYS A 111 -10.88 -31.63 -10.73
C LYS A 111 -10.71 -30.43 -9.79
N ASN A 112 -9.74 -30.47 -8.86
CA ASN A 112 -9.55 -29.42 -7.86
C ASN A 112 -8.64 -28.28 -8.33
N MET A 113 -8.08 -28.39 -9.54
CA MET A 113 -7.22 -27.38 -10.15
C MET A 113 -8.01 -26.52 -11.14
N PRO A 114 -7.68 -25.22 -11.27
CA PRO A 114 -8.30 -24.38 -12.29
C PRO A 114 -8.06 -24.95 -13.69
N THR A 115 -9.00 -24.75 -14.59
CA THR A 115 -8.93 -25.20 -15.99
C THR A 115 -8.26 -24.19 -16.92
N SER A 116 -8.09 -22.95 -16.46
CA SER A 116 -7.52 -21.85 -17.24
C SER A 116 -6.75 -20.86 -16.38
N TYR A 117 -5.93 -20.01 -17.03
CA TYR A 117 -5.27 -18.89 -16.34
C TYR A 117 -6.28 -17.88 -15.79
N TYR A 118 -7.42 -17.71 -16.46
CA TYR A 118 -8.50 -16.86 -15.99
C TYR A 118 -9.10 -17.38 -14.69
N GLU A 119 -9.42 -18.68 -14.64
CA GLU A 119 -9.96 -19.31 -13.44
C GLU A 119 -8.96 -19.28 -12.29
N ALA A 120 -7.68 -19.54 -12.56
CA ALA A 120 -6.60 -19.39 -11.57
C ALA A 120 -6.58 -17.97 -10.96
N LYS A 121 -6.69 -16.93 -11.79
CA LYS A 121 -6.79 -15.55 -11.29
C LYS A 121 -8.06 -15.28 -10.51
N LYS A 122 -9.19 -15.83 -10.96
CA LYS A 122 -10.48 -15.69 -10.30
C LYS A 122 -10.40 -16.25 -8.87
N ILE A 123 -9.89 -17.47 -8.71
CA ILE A 123 -9.66 -18.10 -7.40
C ILE A 123 -8.81 -17.20 -6.50
N LEU A 124 -7.66 -16.70 -6.97
CA LEU A 124 -6.80 -15.82 -6.17
C LEU A 124 -7.49 -14.50 -5.82
N ARG A 125 -8.25 -13.92 -6.75
CA ARG A 125 -9.01 -12.69 -6.50
C ARG A 125 -10.07 -12.90 -5.43
N ASP A 126 -10.82 -14.00 -5.52
CA ASP A 126 -11.90 -14.32 -4.61
C ASP A 126 -11.35 -14.62 -3.19
N LEU A 127 -10.10 -15.10 -3.09
CA LEU A 127 -9.33 -15.19 -1.83
C LEU A 127 -8.79 -13.83 -1.30
N GLY A 128 -9.16 -12.72 -1.92
CA GLY A 128 -8.71 -11.39 -1.54
C GLY A 128 -7.25 -11.10 -1.91
N LEU A 129 -6.64 -11.86 -2.82
CA LEU A 129 -5.32 -11.55 -3.42
C LEU A 129 -5.45 -10.75 -4.73
N GLY A 130 -6.66 -10.30 -5.05
CA GLY A 130 -6.97 -9.47 -6.21
C GLY A 130 -6.71 -7.98 -5.98
N TYR A 131 -7.08 -7.21 -7.00
CA TYR A 131 -7.15 -5.76 -6.96
C TYR A 131 -8.43 -5.28 -7.64
N GLU A 132 -8.87 -4.09 -7.26
CA GLU A 132 -9.93 -3.34 -7.90
C GLU A 132 -9.34 -2.48 -9.02
N ALA A 133 -9.95 -2.54 -10.20
CA ALA A 133 -9.54 -1.76 -11.36
C ALA A 133 -10.38 -0.48 -11.44
N ILE A 134 -9.74 0.66 -11.27
CA ILE A 134 -10.40 1.97 -11.34
C ILE A 134 -9.95 2.66 -12.62
N HIS A 135 -10.91 3.08 -13.44
CA HIS A 135 -10.60 3.74 -14.70
C HIS A 135 -10.17 5.18 -14.42
N VAL A 136 -9.17 5.65 -15.15
CA VAL A 136 -8.58 6.99 -14.98
C VAL A 136 -8.72 7.75 -16.29
N CYS A 137 -9.01 9.05 -16.21
CA CYS A 137 -8.89 9.94 -17.36
C CYS A 137 -7.48 9.83 -17.97
N ARG A 138 -7.37 9.86 -19.30
CA ARG A 138 -6.07 9.82 -19.99
C ARG A 138 -5.10 10.92 -19.51
N HIS A 139 -5.64 12.08 -19.17
CA HIS A 139 -4.90 13.25 -18.69
C HIS A 139 -4.96 13.39 -17.16
N ASP A 140 -5.27 12.30 -16.45
CA ASP A 140 -5.26 12.21 -14.98
C ASP A 140 -6.21 13.20 -14.26
N CYS A 141 -7.15 13.82 -14.99
CA CYS A 141 -8.03 14.84 -14.41
C CYS A 141 -9.04 14.33 -13.38
N ILE A 142 -9.47 13.06 -13.51
CA ILE A 142 -10.41 12.41 -12.59
C ILE A 142 -10.18 10.89 -12.56
N LEU A 143 -10.60 10.27 -11.46
CA LEU A 143 -10.96 8.86 -11.39
C LEU A 143 -12.43 8.69 -11.82
N PHE A 144 -12.72 7.69 -12.63
CA PHE A 144 -14.11 7.26 -12.91
C PHE A 144 -14.60 6.38 -11.76
N TRP A 145 -14.76 7.00 -10.60
CA TRP A 145 -15.12 6.40 -9.32
C TRP A 145 -16.16 7.27 -8.62
N LYS A 146 -16.98 6.67 -7.73
CA LYS A 146 -18.09 7.34 -7.01
C LYS A 146 -18.96 8.19 -7.94
N GLU A 147 -18.99 9.52 -7.77
CA GLU A 147 -19.78 10.46 -8.57
C GLU A 147 -19.44 10.47 -10.08
N HIS A 148 -18.36 9.81 -10.49
CA HIS A 148 -17.93 9.68 -11.88
C HIS A 148 -17.93 8.22 -12.37
N ALA A 149 -18.45 7.29 -11.57
CA ALA A 149 -18.52 5.86 -11.86
C ALA A 149 -19.19 5.54 -13.20
N ASP A 150 -20.30 6.22 -13.50
CA ASP A 150 -21.15 5.94 -14.67
C ASP A 150 -20.83 6.83 -15.87
N LYS A 151 -19.79 7.67 -15.79
CA LYS A 151 -19.41 8.55 -16.89
C LYS A 151 -18.56 7.81 -17.90
N ASP A 152 -18.86 8.01 -19.17
CA ASP A 152 -18.05 7.52 -20.30
C ASP A 152 -17.04 8.55 -20.82
N LYS A 153 -17.13 9.79 -20.33
CA LYS A 153 -16.23 10.89 -20.67
C LYS A 153 -15.81 11.68 -19.45
N CYS A 154 -14.59 12.22 -19.48
CA CYS A 154 -14.08 13.09 -18.45
C CYS A 154 -14.88 14.42 -18.43
N PRO A 155 -15.47 14.83 -17.29
CA PRO A 155 -16.20 16.09 -17.19
C PRO A 155 -15.28 17.33 -17.25
N VAL A 156 -13.96 17.16 -17.10
CA VAL A 156 -12.97 18.25 -17.10
C VAL A 156 -12.40 18.50 -18.50
N CYS A 157 -12.09 17.44 -19.25
CA CYS A 157 -11.40 17.57 -20.54
C CYS A 157 -12.10 16.87 -21.73
N ASP A 158 -13.31 16.35 -21.54
CA ASP A 158 -14.14 15.59 -22.50
C ASP A 158 -13.47 14.33 -23.11
N GLU A 159 -12.31 13.92 -22.62
CA GLU A 159 -11.62 12.72 -23.12
C GLU A 159 -12.44 11.46 -22.80
N PRO A 160 -12.59 10.53 -23.76
CA PRO A 160 -13.32 9.29 -23.54
C PRO A 160 -12.62 8.39 -22.51
N ARG A 161 -13.41 7.71 -21.67
CA ARG A 161 -12.96 6.70 -20.71
C ARG A 161 -12.29 5.50 -21.38
N TYR A 162 -12.75 5.15 -22.58
CA TYR A 162 -12.33 3.97 -23.33
C TYR A 162 -11.55 4.32 -24.59
N LYS A 163 -10.71 3.38 -25.03
CA LYS A 163 -9.97 3.44 -26.30
C LYS A 163 -10.92 3.14 -27.47
N ASN A 164 -10.69 3.80 -28.60
CA ASN A 164 -11.45 3.52 -29.81
C ASN A 164 -11.06 2.14 -30.37
N THR A 165 -12.01 1.21 -30.38
CA THR A 165 -11.84 -0.16 -30.90
C THR A 165 -12.44 -0.35 -32.30
N ASN A 166 -12.77 0.74 -33.03
CA ASN A 166 -13.39 0.70 -34.36
C ASN A 166 -14.64 -0.21 -34.41
N GLY A 167 -15.42 -0.24 -33.32
CA GLY A 167 -16.65 -1.04 -33.22
C GLY A 167 -16.44 -2.55 -33.12
N LYS A 168 -15.20 -3.04 -32.97
CA LYS A 168 -14.91 -4.47 -32.83
C LYS A 168 -14.18 -4.75 -31.52
N GLY A 169 -14.87 -5.45 -30.61
CA GLY A 169 -14.29 -5.97 -29.37
C GLY A 169 -14.69 -5.21 -28.10
N LYS A 170 -14.19 -5.70 -26.97
CA LYS A 170 -14.49 -5.18 -25.62
C LYS A 170 -13.99 -3.75 -25.42
N LEU A 171 -14.72 -2.97 -24.62
CA LEU A 171 -14.29 -1.63 -24.21
C LEU A 171 -13.01 -1.73 -23.38
N ILE A 172 -11.96 -1.05 -23.81
CA ILE A 172 -10.65 -1.05 -23.13
C ILE A 172 -10.45 0.32 -22.50
N PRO A 173 -10.30 0.45 -21.17
CA PRO A 173 -10.06 1.73 -20.53
C PRO A 173 -8.74 2.36 -21.00
N GLN A 174 -8.70 3.69 -21.05
CA GLN A 174 -7.50 4.45 -21.43
C GLN A 174 -6.36 4.22 -20.44
N LYS A 175 -6.66 4.34 -19.14
CA LYS A 175 -5.76 4.13 -18.00
C LYS A 175 -6.49 3.41 -16.86
N VAL A 176 -5.75 2.61 -16.09
CA VAL A 176 -6.29 1.84 -14.96
C VAL A 176 -5.37 2.00 -13.75
N LEU A 177 -5.92 2.59 -12.70
CA LEU A 177 -5.39 2.54 -11.34
C LEU A 177 -5.75 1.17 -10.75
N ARG A 178 -4.77 0.51 -10.13
CA ARG A 178 -5.04 -0.74 -9.39
C ARG A 178 -5.03 -0.44 -7.91
N HIS A 179 -6.14 -0.73 -7.26
CA HIS A 179 -6.30 -0.56 -5.83
C HIS A 179 -6.36 -1.93 -5.14
N PHE A 180 -5.57 -2.09 -4.09
CA PHE A 180 -5.46 -3.32 -3.32
C PHE A 180 -6.06 -3.06 -1.93
N PRO A 181 -7.28 -3.53 -1.65
CA PRO A 181 -8.00 -3.20 -0.42
C PRO A 181 -7.17 -3.46 0.84
N LEU A 182 -7.17 -2.48 1.76
CA LEU A 182 -6.29 -2.49 2.92
C LEU A 182 -6.88 -3.35 4.05
N LYS A 183 -8.17 -3.20 4.36
CA LYS A 183 -8.80 -3.89 5.51
C LYS A 183 -8.62 -5.41 5.49
N PRO A 184 -8.90 -6.13 4.38
CA PRO A 184 -8.76 -7.58 4.35
C PRO A 184 -7.32 -8.05 4.53
N ARG A 185 -6.34 -7.20 4.20
CA ARG A 185 -4.91 -7.50 4.34
C ARG A 185 -4.44 -7.29 5.77
N LEU A 186 -4.93 -6.26 6.45
CA LEU A 186 -4.69 -6.05 7.87
C LEU A 186 -5.32 -7.15 8.72
N GLN A 187 -6.57 -7.54 8.44
CA GLN A 187 -7.25 -8.66 9.10
C GLN A 187 -6.43 -9.95 8.99
N ARG A 188 -5.89 -10.22 7.80
CA ARG A 188 -5.04 -11.39 7.51
C ARG A 188 -3.80 -11.48 8.40
N LEU A 189 -3.20 -10.36 8.82
CA LEU A 189 -2.05 -10.36 9.74
C LEU A 189 -2.39 -10.99 11.11
N PHE A 190 -3.66 -11.02 11.49
CA PHE A 190 -4.15 -11.61 12.74
C PHE A 190 -4.67 -13.05 12.60
N MET A 191 -4.65 -13.60 11.38
CA MET A 191 -5.08 -14.98 11.12
C MET A 191 -3.96 -16.02 11.29
N SER A 192 -2.69 -15.61 11.27
CA SER A 192 -1.56 -16.48 11.62
C SER A 192 -1.17 -16.30 13.08
N LYS A 193 -0.95 -17.42 13.79
CA LYS A 193 -0.61 -17.37 15.22
C LYS A 193 0.71 -16.66 15.47
N HIS A 194 1.69 -16.86 14.61
CA HIS A 194 3.01 -16.22 14.72
C HIS A 194 2.92 -14.73 14.40
N THR A 195 2.27 -14.37 13.29
CA THR A 195 2.14 -12.96 12.87
C THR A 195 1.29 -12.15 13.84
N ALA A 196 0.19 -12.71 14.36
CA ALA A 196 -0.66 -12.04 15.35
C ALA A 196 0.11 -11.71 16.64
N LEU A 197 0.98 -12.61 17.12
CA LEU A 197 1.86 -12.35 18.26
C LEU A 197 2.86 -11.22 17.96
N ASP A 198 3.41 -11.19 16.75
CA ASP A 198 4.36 -10.18 16.33
C ASP A 198 3.71 -8.80 16.13
N MET A 199 2.44 -8.74 15.73
CA MET A 199 1.67 -7.49 15.63
C MET A 199 1.45 -6.80 16.99
N ARG A 200 1.59 -7.52 18.10
CA ARG A 200 1.53 -6.95 19.46
C ARG A 200 2.91 -6.70 20.07
N TRP A 201 3.99 -7.08 19.37
CA TRP A 201 5.36 -7.03 19.86
C TRP A 201 5.76 -5.64 20.37
N HIS A 202 5.41 -4.59 19.63
CA HIS A 202 5.81 -3.21 19.92
C HIS A 202 5.41 -2.73 21.33
N LYS A 203 4.34 -3.32 21.89
CA LYS A 203 3.81 -2.99 23.21
C LYS A 203 4.09 -4.08 24.25
N GLU A 204 3.98 -5.36 23.87
CA GLU A 204 4.04 -6.47 24.82
C GLU A 204 5.46 -6.99 25.09
N LYS A 205 6.35 -6.93 24.08
CA LYS A 205 7.67 -7.58 24.13
C LYS A 205 8.84 -6.63 23.91
N ARG A 206 8.58 -5.41 23.44
CA ARG A 206 9.60 -4.37 23.27
C ARG A 206 10.22 -4.03 24.62
N VAL A 207 11.55 -4.02 24.68
CA VAL A 207 12.30 -3.52 25.84
C VAL A 207 12.48 -2.02 25.68
N ASP A 208 11.87 -1.25 26.57
CA ASP A 208 12.05 0.21 26.62
C ASP A 208 13.37 0.55 27.33
N ALA A 209 14.28 1.20 26.61
CA ALA A 209 15.57 1.60 27.15
C ALA A 209 15.76 3.10 26.89
N GLU A 210 15.96 3.85 27.97
CA GLU A 210 16.11 5.30 27.90
C GLU A 210 17.29 5.70 27.00
N GLY A 211 17.04 6.63 26.08
CA GLY A 211 18.05 7.14 25.15
C GLY A 211 18.40 6.22 23.98
N ILE A 212 17.75 5.06 23.81
CA ILE A 212 18.03 4.14 22.71
C ILE A 212 16.85 4.08 21.73
N LEU A 213 17.11 4.35 20.44
CA LEU A 213 16.14 4.18 19.35
C LEU A 213 16.42 2.84 18.64
N ARG A 214 15.51 1.88 18.79
CA ARG A 214 15.57 0.52 18.20
C ARG A 214 14.44 0.25 17.21
N HIS A 215 13.34 0.96 17.37
CA HIS A 215 12.10 0.74 16.65
C HIS A 215 11.33 2.06 16.51
N PRO A 216 10.48 2.25 15.48
CA PRO A 216 9.69 3.48 15.34
C PRO A 216 8.84 3.86 16.57
N THR A 217 8.42 2.88 17.38
CA THR A 217 7.75 3.11 18.68
C THR A 217 8.58 3.94 19.67
N ASP A 218 9.91 3.95 19.54
CA ASP A 218 10.78 4.72 20.42
C ASP A 218 10.78 6.22 20.09
N ALA A 219 10.29 6.59 18.89
CA ALA A 219 10.25 7.95 18.40
C ALA A 219 9.25 8.82 19.19
N ASN A 220 9.61 10.09 19.37
CA ASN A 220 8.74 11.05 20.05
C ASN A 220 7.38 11.20 19.37
N ALA A 221 7.32 11.13 18.04
CA ALA A 221 6.06 11.20 17.28
C ALA A 221 5.09 10.07 17.65
N TRP A 222 5.60 8.85 17.85
CA TRP A 222 4.77 7.73 18.30
C TRP A 222 4.28 7.94 19.73
N LYS A 223 5.18 8.31 20.64
CA LYS A 223 4.83 8.55 22.05
C LYS A 223 3.81 9.67 22.20
N GLU A 224 3.92 10.73 21.41
CA GLU A 224 2.98 11.84 21.39
C GLU A 224 1.62 11.44 20.79
N PHE A 225 1.63 10.68 19.69
CA PHE A 225 0.42 10.09 19.12
C PHE A 225 -0.33 9.22 20.13
N ASP A 226 0.38 8.30 20.81
CA ASP A 226 -0.22 7.41 21.79
C ASP A 226 -0.83 8.19 22.97
N LYS A 227 -0.16 9.27 23.41
CA LYS A 227 -0.67 10.17 24.45
C LYS A 227 -1.93 10.93 24.02
N ASN A 228 -1.97 11.39 22.77
CA ASN A 228 -3.11 12.14 22.23
C ASN A 228 -4.29 11.23 21.88
N HIS A 229 -4.02 9.96 21.59
CA HIS A 229 -5.00 8.96 21.18
C HIS A 229 -4.94 7.73 22.08
N ASN A 230 -5.09 7.94 23.40
CA ASN A 230 -5.04 6.87 24.41
C ASN A 230 -5.99 5.72 24.08
N TRP A 231 -7.19 6.00 23.56
CA TRP A 231 -8.17 4.97 23.17
C TRP A 231 -7.61 4.02 22.09
N PHE A 232 -6.86 4.55 21.13
CA PHE A 232 -6.22 3.78 20.08
C PHE A 232 -5.04 3.01 20.63
N ALA A 233 -4.21 3.66 21.45
CA ALA A 233 -3.00 3.07 22.01
C ALA A 233 -3.26 1.97 23.04
N GLN A 234 -4.45 1.94 23.67
CA GLN A 234 -4.83 0.94 24.66
C GLN A 234 -4.81 -0.49 24.09
N ASP A 235 -5.33 -0.69 22.87
CA ASP A 235 -5.28 -1.99 22.21
C ASP A 235 -3.99 -2.17 21.40
N PRO A 236 -3.08 -3.10 21.77
CA PRO A 236 -1.86 -3.38 21.00
C PRO A 236 -2.12 -3.88 19.58
N ARG A 237 -3.34 -4.30 19.26
CA ARG A 237 -3.70 -4.83 17.94
C ARG A 237 -4.04 -3.71 16.94
N ASN A 238 -4.27 -2.48 17.40
CA ASN A 238 -4.44 -1.33 16.51
C ASN A 238 -3.15 -1.02 15.75
N VAL A 239 -3.28 -0.81 14.43
CA VAL A 239 -2.16 -0.84 13.49
C VAL A 239 -1.66 0.56 13.17
N ARG A 240 -0.35 0.77 13.34
CA ARG A 240 0.33 2.01 12.95
C ARG A 240 1.10 1.78 11.66
N LEU A 241 0.78 2.57 10.65
CA LEU A 241 1.24 2.41 9.29
C LEU A 241 2.26 3.49 8.92
N GLY A 242 3.33 3.09 8.23
CA GLY A 242 4.14 4.01 7.42
C GLY A 242 3.65 3.96 5.98
N LEU A 243 3.53 5.11 5.32
CA LEU A 243 3.24 5.19 3.89
C LEU A 243 4.50 5.54 3.12
N ALA A 244 4.73 4.93 1.96
CA ALA A 244 5.83 5.28 1.07
C ALA A 244 5.34 5.30 -0.37
N SER A 245 5.79 6.27 -1.15
CA SER A 245 5.56 6.29 -2.60
C SER A 245 6.75 6.92 -3.32
N ASP A 246 7.07 6.36 -4.48
CA ASP A 246 8.09 6.88 -5.38
C ASP A 246 7.80 6.42 -6.83
N GLY A 247 8.35 7.14 -7.81
CA GLY A 247 8.26 6.79 -9.21
C GLY A 247 9.26 5.69 -9.58
N PHE A 248 8.78 4.63 -10.21
CA PHE A 248 9.60 3.50 -10.64
C PHE A 248 9.35 3.13 -12.10
N ASN A 249 10.37 2.68 -12.80
CA ASN A 249 10.26 2.17 -14.17
C ASN A 249 10.26 0.62 -14.17
N PRO A 250 9.15 -0.03 -14.56
CA PRO A 250 9.06 -1.49 -14.57
C PRO A 250 9.86 -2.14 -15.70
N PHE A 251 10.31 -1.37 -16.69
CA PHE A 251 10.99 -1.90 -17.85
C PHE A 251 12.50 -1.79 -17.66
N ARG A 252 13.20 -2.92 -17.78
CA ARG A 252 14.66 -3.08 -17.55
C ARG A 252 15.57 -2.14 -18.35
N ASN A 253 15.05 -1.38 -19.31
CA ASN A 253 15.85 -0.59 -20.24
C ASN A 253 16.26 0.81 -19.75
N MET A 254 16.05 1.17 -18.47
CA MET A 254 16.35 2.51 -17.94
C MET A 254 15.82 3.65 -18.83
N ASN A 255 14.73 3.40 -19.56
CA ASN A 255 14.17 4.39 -20.46
C ASN A 255 13.26 5.31 -19.65
N ASN A 256 13.71 6.53 -19.38
CA ASN A 256 12.98 7.54 -18.57
C ASN A 256 11.59 7.92 -19.12
N ALA A 257 11.15 7.35 -20.25
CA ALA A 257 9.85 7.59 -20.85
C ALA A 257 8.67 6.93 -20.09
N TYR A 258 8.90 6.10 -19.07
CA TYR A 258 7.83 5.46 -18.30
C TYR A 258 8.13 5.40 -16.81
N SER A 259 7.25 6.00 -16.01
CA SER A 259 7.25 5.94 -14.55
C SER A 259 5.86 5.53 -14.07
N MET A 260 5.78 4.48 -13.25
CA MET A 260 4.59 4.11 -12.47
C MET A 260 4.86 4.35 -11.00
N TRP A 261 3.81 4.58 -10.22
CA TRP A 261 3.93 4.99 -8.82
C TRP A 261 3.21 3.99 -7.92
N PRO A 262 3.93 3.07 -7.26
CA PRO A 262 3.38 2.29 -6.17
C PRO A 262 3.15 3.16 -4.92
N VAL A 263 2.07 2.88 -4.19
CA VAL A 263 1.85 3.40 -2.83
C VAL A 263 1.89 2.22 -1.87
N MET A 264 2.92 2.16 -1.03
CA MET A 264 3.18 1.07 -0.11
C MET A 264 2.82 1.46 1.32
N LEU A 265 2.26 0.54 2.07
CA LEU A 265 1.95 0.66 3.49
C LEU A 265 2.70 -0.40 4.29
N ILE A 266 3.28 0.02 5.41
CA ILE A 266 4.14 -0.82 6.25
C ILE A 266 3.58 -0.83 7.68
N PRO A 267 3.21 -2.00 8.25
CA PRO A 267 2.73 -2.10 9.62
C PRO A 267 3.91 -2.08 10.60
N TYR A 268 4.13 -0.94 11.23
CA TYR A 268 5.17 -0.77 12.25
C TYR A 268 4.86 -1.45 13.58
N ASN A 269 3.77 -2.19 13.68
CA ASN A 269 3.48 -3.01 14.85
C ASN A 269 4.46 -4.18 15.01
N LEU A 270 5.00 -4.67 13.88
CA LEU A 270 5.89 -5.81 13.79
C LEU A 270 7.28 -5.51 14.35
N PRO A 271 8.01 -6.54 14.81
CA PRO A 271 9.37 -6.36 15.30
C PRO A 271 10.35 -5.87 14.22
N PRO A 272 11.50 -5.27 14.61
CA PRO A 272 12.48 -4.70 13.69
C PRO A 272 12.98 -5.65 12.60
N TRP A 273 13.10 -6.95 12.90
CA TRP A 273 13.57 -7.96 11.95
C TRP A 273 12.51 -8.41 10.93
N LYS A 274 11.23 -8.00 11.11
CA LYS A 274 10.12 -8.30 10.21
C LYS A 274 9.52 -7.07 9.53
N CYS A 275 9.39 -5.93 10.23
CA CYS A 275 8.57 -4.80 9.76
C CYS A 275 8.87 -4.27 8.35
N MET A 276 10.12 -4.38 7.88
CA MET A 276 10.55 -3.93 6.54
C MET A 276 10.80 -5.07 5.55
N LYS A 277 10.31 -6.28 5.82
CA LYS A 277 10.43 -7.43 4.90
C LYS A 277 9.32 -7.39 3.84
N ASP A 278 9.61 -7.92 2.67
CA ASP A 278 8.72 -7.92 1.50
C ASP A 278 7.29 -8.42 1.81
N PRO A 279 7.07 -9.52 2.58
CA PRO A 279 5.72 -10.00 2.89
C PRO A 279 4.86 -9.01 3.69
N PHE A 280 5.49 -8.08 4.42
CA PHE A 280 4.83 -7.08 5.25
C PHE A 280 4.80 -5.69 4.61
N THR A 281 5.35 -5.54 3.40
CA THR A 281 5.29 -4.29 2.64
C THR A 281 4.09 -4.34 1.70
N MET A 282 2.99 -3.70 2.10
CA MET A 282 1.71 -3.82 1.41
C MET A 282 1.52 -2.77 0.32
N MET A 283 1.56 -3.16 -0.96
CA MET A 283 1.17 -2.26 -2.06
C MET A 283 -0.33 -1.98 -2.03
N SER A 284 -0.75 -0.77 -1.68
CA SER A 284 -2.16 -0.33 -1.63
C SER A 284 -2.66 0.20 -2.97
N LEU A 285 -1.80 0.89 -3.72
CA LEU A 285 -2.12 1.44 -5.03
C LEU A 285 -0.97 1.18 -6.01
N LEU A 286 -1.32 0.97 -7.28
CA LEU A 286 -0.39 1.04 -8.40
C LEU A 286 -0.92 2.04 -9.43
N ILE A 287 -0.38 3.25 -9.37
CA ILE A 287 -0.76 4.36 -10.23
C ILE A 287 -0.09 4.17 -11.61
N PRO A 288 -0.86 4.22 -12.71
CA PRO A 288 -0.35 3.94 -14.03
C PRO A 288 0.55 5.08 -14.55
N GLY A 289 1.61 4.70 -15.28
CA GLY A 289 2.41 5.65 -16.04
C GLY A 289 1.73 6.11 -17.34
N PRO A 290 2.46 6.79 -18.25
CA PRO A 290 3.93 6.89 -18.31
C PRO A 290 4.55 8.04 -17.52
N GLN A 291 3.76 9.02 -17.09
CA GLN A 291 4.24 10.24 -16.44
C GLN A 291 4.06 10.15 -14.92
N SER A 292 4.85 10.92 -14.18
CA SER A 292 4.59 11.11 -12.75
C SER A 292 3.22 11.77 -12.58
N PRO A 293 2.40 11.30 -11.61
CA PRO A 293 1.14 11.96 -11.27
C PRO A 293 1.37 13.38 -10.75
N GLY A 294 2.58 13.71 -10.27
CA GLY A 294 2.88 15.02 -9.71
C GLY A 294 1.88 15.39 -8.61
N LYS A 295 1.26 16.57 -8.73
CA LYS A 295 0.25 17.05 -7.78
C LYS A 295 -1.07 16.27 -7.83
N ASP A 296 -1.33 15.56 -8.93
CA ASP A 296 -2.57 14.81 -9.12
C ASP A 296 -2.53 13.48 -8.34
N ILE A 297 -1.40 13.15 -7.68
CA ILE A 297 -1.26 11.96 -6.81
C ILE A 297 -2.34 11.90 -5.72
N VAL A 298 -2.75 13.07 -5.22
CA VAL A 298 -3.79 13.23 -4.20
C VAL A 298 -5.12 12.64 -4.66
N ASP A 299 -5.48 12.81 -5.94
CA ASP A 299 -6.71 12.28 -6.50
C ASP A 299 -6.67 10.75 -6.58
N PHE A 300 -5.50 10.16 -6.87
CA PHE A 300 -5.32 8.70 -6.88
C PHE A 300 -5.40 8.09 -5.47
N LEU A 301 -5.04 8.84 -4.43
CA LEU A 301 -5.06 8.38 -3.04
C LEU A 301 -6.47 8.36 -2.43
N GLN A 302 -7.47 8.96 -3.08
CA GLN A 302 -8.80 9.19 -2.51
C GLN A 302 -9.44 7.92 -1.93
N GLN A 303 -9.36 6.79 -2.66
CA GLN A 303 -9.92 5.54 -2.18
C GLN A 303 -9.18 4.97 -0.96
N LEU A 304 -7.85 5.04 -0.95
CA LEU A 304 -7.05 4.62 0.20
C LEU A 304 -7.34 5.48 1.43
N VAL A 305 -7.47 6.80 1.24
CA VAL A 305 -7.82 7.74 2.30
C VAL A 305 -9.18 7.40 2.89
N ASP A 306 -10.17 7.07 2.08
CA ASP A 306 -11.50 6.70 2.57
C ASP A 306 -11.47 5.39 3.38
N GLU A 307 -10.70 4.39 2.96
CA GLU A 307 -10.48 3.19 3.77
C GLU A 307 -9.79 3.49 5.10
N LEU A 308 -8.77 4.36 5.09
CA LEU A 308 -8.05 4.76 6.31
C LEU A 308 -8.94 5.56 7.27
N LYS A 309 -9.80 6.44 6.76
CA LYS A 309 -10.79 7.17 7.56
C LYS A 309 -11.78 6.20 8.21
N GLU A 310 -12.26 5.22 7.47
CA GLU A 310 -13.18 4.21 8.01
C GLU A 310 -12.49 3.35 9.08
N LEU A 311 -11.26 2.89 8.82
CA LEU A 311 -10.44 2.19 9.81
C LEU A 311 -10.17 3.02 11.06
N TRP A 312 -10.03 4.33 10.94
CA TRP A 312 -9.84 5.22 12.08
C TRP A 312 -11.13 5.42 12.89
N HIS A 313 -12.22 5.81 12.24
CA HIS A 313 -13.47 6.21 12.90
C HIS A 313 -14.39 5.05 13.30
N VAL A 314 -14.48 4.03 12.46
CA VAL A 314 -15.38 2.86 12.65
C VAL A 314 -14.56 1.63 13.03
N GLY A 315 -13.40 1.44 12.40
CA GLY A 315 -12.63 0.21 12.49
C GLY A 315 -13.24 -0.93 11.67
N VAL A 316 -12.64 -2.11 11.76
CA VAL A 316 -13.17 -3.34 11.15
C VAL A 316 -13.11 -4.50 12.13
N GLU A 317 -14.21 -5.24 12.28
CA GLU A 317 -14.22 -6.43 13.14
C GLU A 317 -13.21 -7.46 12.61
N THR A 318 -12.32 -7.92 13.49
CA THR A 318 -11.20 -8.77 13.14
C THR A 318 -11.05 -9.88 14.16
N TYR A 319 -10.84 -11.11 13.69
CA TYR A 319 -10.53 -12.24 14.55
C TYR A 319 -9.01 -12.33 14.79
N ASP A 320 -8.60 -12.34 16.05
CA ASP A 320 -7.21 -12.57 16.44
C ASP A 320 -7.02 -14.03 16.87
N VAL A 321 -6.36 -14.82 16.03
CA VAL A 321 -6.15 -16.25 16.28
C VAL A 321 -5.30 -16.51 17.54
N SER A 322 -4.44 -15.56 17.92
CA SER A 322 -3.60 -15.71 19.10
C SER A 322 -4.38 -15.54 20.40
N SER A 323 -5.37 -14.65 20.43
CA SER A 323 -6.24 -14.45 21.61
C SER A 323 -7.57 -15.21 21.51
N ARG A 324 -7.89 -15.76 20.33
CA ARG A 324 -9.15 -16.46 20.00
C ARG A 324 -10.39 -15.62 20.23
N ASN A 325 -10.27 -14.30 20.03
CA ASN A 325 -11.34 -13.36 20.26
C ASN A 325 -11.43 -12.37 19.09
N PHE A 326 -12.64 -11.87 18.86
CA PHE A 326 -12.87 -10.74 17.96
C PHE A 326 -12.48 -9.42 18.64
N PHE A 327 -12.03 -8.47 17.83
CA PHE A 327 -11.77 -7.11 18.25
C PHE A 327 -12.03 -6.13 17.12
N GLN A 328 -12.24 -4.86 17.46
CA GLN A 328 -12.36 -3.80 16.48
C GLN A 328 -10.94 -3.33 16.09
N LEU A 329 -10.51 -3.66 14.87
CA LEU A 329 -9.21 -3.24 14.35
C LEU A 329 -9.31 -1.81 13.85
N HIS A 330 -8.51 -0.92 14.43
CA HIS A 330 -8.29 0.42 13.92
C HIS A 330 -6.89 0.54 13.32
N ALA A 331 -6.73 1.46 12.36
CA ALA A 331 -5.43 1.77 11.78
C ALA A 331 -5.20 3.28 11.66
N ALA A 332 -3.94 3.70 11.76
CA ALA A 332 -3.53 5.09 11.61
C ALA A 332 -2.21 5.18 10.83
N VAL A 333 -2.09 6.16 9.94
CA VAL A 333 -0.81 6.45 9.27
C VAL A 333 -0.01 7.41 10.15
N MET A 334 1.23 7.03 10.46
CA MET A 334 2.09 7.76 11.40
C MET A 334 2.96 8.80 10.69
N TRP A 335 3.43 8.48 9.49
CA TRP A 335 4.26 9.35 8.65
C TRP A 335 4.40 8.77 7.24
N THR A 336 4.92 9.60 6.35
CA THR A 336 5.27 9.22 4.98
C THR A 336 6.79 9.15 4.79
N MET A 337 7.30 8.13 4.11
CA MET A 337 8.71 7.95 3.74
C MET A 337 8.88 8.23 2.25
N ASN A 338 9.30 9.45 1.95
CA ASN A 338 9.43 9.92 0.57
C ASN A 338 10.79 10.57 0.38
N ASP A 339 11.31 10.51 -0.84
CA ASP A 339 12.38 11.42 -1.23
C ASP A 339 11.85 12.87 -1.32
N PHE A 340 12.75 13.84 -1.49
CA PHE A 340 12.35 15.25 -1.43
C PHE A 340 11.39 15.66 -2.57
N PRO A 341 11.58 15.20 -3.83
CA PRO A 341 10.57 15.34 -4.88
C PRO A 341 9.20 14.74 -4.54
N ALA A 342 9.12 13.46 -4.18
CA ALA A 342 7.86 12.77 -3.90
C ALA A 342 7.15 13.35 -2.67
N TYR A 343 7.90 13.86 -1.69
CA TYR A 343 7.33 14.64 -0.60
C TYR A 343 6.54 15.86 -1.11
N GLY A 344 7.07 16.56 -2.12
CA GLY A 344 6.39 17.74 -2.69
C GLY A 344 5.11 17.38 -3.43
N ASP A 345 5.12 16.25 -4.15
CA ASP A 345 3.96 15.73 -4.85
C ASP A 345 2.86 15.30 -3.84
N LEU A 346 3.22 14.56 -2.79
CA LEU A 346 2.26 14.06 -1.78
C LEU A 346 1.74 15.14 -0.82
N SER A 347 2.58 16.09 -0.40
CA SER A 347 2.19 17.15 0.54
C SER A 347 1.57 18.36 -0.14
N GLY A 348 1.64 18.45 -1.48
CA GLY A 348 1.35 19.66 -2.24
C GLY A 348 2.38 20.78 -2.05
N TRP A 349 3.44 20.55 -1.26
CA TRP A 349 4.50 21.52 -1.01
C TRP A 349 5.36 21.72 -2.25
N SER A 350 5.71 22.97 -2.56
CA SER A 350 6.72 23.23 -3.59
C SER A 350 8.09 22.84 -3.06
N THR A 351 8.62 21.68 -3.46
CA THR A 351 9.99 21.22 -3.13
C THR A 351 11.04 21.73 -4.12
N LYS A 352 10.63 22.66 -5.00
CA LYS A 352 11.46 23.34 -5.99
C LYS A 352 11.34 24.85 -5.80
N GLY A 353 12.29 25.59 -6.36
CA GLY A 353 12.28 27.06 -6.32
C GLY A 353 12.88 27.65 -5.05
N TYR A 354 12.56 28.91 -4.76
CA TYR A 354 13.17 29.67 -3.67
C TYR A 354 12.65 29.28 -2.28
N MET A 355 11.50 28.61 -2.19
CA MET A 355 10.83 28.26 -0.94
C MET A 355 10.73 26.74 -0.73
N ALA A 356 11.73 25.99 -1.21
CA ALA A 356 11.65 24.54 -1.23
C ALA A 356 11.63 23.89 0.16
N CYS A 357 12.20 24.53 1.17
CA CYS A 357 12.35 23.93 2.50
C CYS A 357 11.03 24.03 3.27
N HIS A 358 10.33 22.91 3.45
CA HIS A 358 9.10 22.85 4.25
C HIS A 358 9.32 23.36 5.67
N VAL A 359 10.45 23.02 6.31
CA VAL A 359 10.78 23.48 7.67
C VAL A 359 10.93 25.01 7.75
N CYS A 360 11.53 25.63 6.72
CA CYS A 360 11.82 27.06 6.74
C CYS A 360 10.69 27.90 6.16
N ASN A 361 9.83 27.34 5.29
CA ASN A 361 8.78 28.07 4.59
C ASN A 361 9.28 29.40 3.98
N GLU A 362 8.64 30.52 4.32
CA GLU A 362 8.98 31.87 3.85
C GLU A 362 10.38 32.32 4.34
N ASP A 363 10.86 31.77 5.45
CA ASP A 363 12.20 32.02 5.99
C ASP A 363 13.31 31.22 5.28
N THR A 364 12.98 30.52 4.19
CA THR A 364 13.95 29.79 3.37
C THR A 364 14.98 30.76 2.81
N SER A 365 16.22 30.68 3.32
CA SER A 365 17.33 31.49 2.82
C SER A 365 17.86 30.90 1.52
N SER A 366 17.27 31.29 0.40
CA SER A 366 17.67 30.87 -0.95
C SER A 366 18.17 32.04 -1.78
N ARG A 367 19.09 31.77 -2.71
CA ARG A 367 19.54 32.76 -3.71
C ARG A 367 19.87 32.07 -5.02
N LYS A 368 19.75 32.79 -6.13
CA LYS A 368 20.21 32.31 -7.42
C LYS A 368 21.73 32.46 -7.52
N LEU A 369 22.43 31.34 -7.70
CA LEU A 369 23.85 31.31 -8.05
C LEU A 369 23.99 30.78 -9.48
N ARG A 370 24.33 31.69 -10.40
CA ARG A 370 24.37 31.42 -11.85
C ARG A 370 23.02 30.90 -12.34
N SER A 371 22.93 29.63 -12.76
CA SER A 371 21.72 28.98 -13.25
C SER A 371 20.97 28.13 -12.21
N LYS A 372 21.48 28.04 -10.97
CA LYS A 372 20.90 27.20 -9.91
C LYS A 372 20.41 28.04 -8.74
N ILE A 373 19.39 27.54 -8.05
CA ILE A 373 18.96 28.07 -6.75
C ILE A 373 19.75 27.34 -5.67
N CYS A 374 20.35 28.09 -4.75
CA CYS A 374 21.15 27.57 -3.65
C CYS A 374 20.58 28.03 -2.31
N TYR A 375 20.51 27.11 -1.35
CA TYR A 375 20.03 27.37 0.01
C TYR A 375 21.20 27.70 0.93
N MET A 376 21.33 28.97 1.29
CA MET A 376 22.50 29.53 1.97
C MET A 376 22.35 29.58 3.49
N GLY A 377 21.16 29.28 4.01
CA GLY A 377 20.84 29.43 5.43
C GLY A 377 21.49 28.40 6.38
N HIS A 378 22.31 27.47 5.92
CA HIS A 378 22.83 26.36 6.75
C HIS A 378 23.67 26.81 7.95
N ARG A 379 24.33 27.98 7.88
CA ARG A 379 25.12 28.52 9.01
C ARG A 379 24.26 28.83 10.25
N ARG A 380 22.94 28.97 10.08
CA ARG A 380 21.98 29.19 11.17
C ARG A 380 21.85 28.01 12.13
N PHE A 381 22.32 26.82 11.77
CA PHE A 381 22.27 25.61 12.61
C PHE A 381 23.55 25.40 13.43
N LEU A 382 24.60 26.20 13.21
CA LEU A 382 25.83 26.16 14.01
C LEU A 382 25.61 26.81 15.39
N PRO A 383 26.41 26.49 16.42
CA PRO A 383 26.38 27.22 17.70
C PRO A 383 26.53 28.73 17.50
N MET A 384 25.90 29.56 18.34
CA MET A 384 25.95 31.03 18.21
C MET A 384 27.38 31.60 18.26
N SER A 385 28.28 30.93 18.98
CA SER A 385 29.70 31.28 19.10
C SER A 385 30.55 30.79 17.91
N HIS A 386 30.00 30.00 16.99
CA HIS A 386 30.77 29.34 15.95
C HIS A 386 31.41 30.36 14.97
N PRO A 387 32.73 30.30 14.69
CA PRO A 387 33.42 31.29 13.86
C PRO A 387 32.83 31.48 12.46
N TRP A 388 32.34 30.42 11.84
CA TRP A 388 31.70 30.50 10.51
C TRP A 388 30.45 31.38 10.44
N ARG A 389 29.76 31.61 11.56
CA ARG A 389 28.66 32.59 11.60
C ARG A 389 29.15 34.02 11.41
N ARG A 390 30.37 34.35 11.85
CA ARG A 390 30.97 35.68 11.71
C ARG A 390 31.80 35.84 10.43
N SER A 391 32.09 34.74 9.75
CA SER A 391 32.87 34.73 8.52
C SER A 391 32.04 35.24 7.34
N ARG A 392 32.51 36.30 6.67
CA ARG A 392 31.93 36.82 5.42
C ARG A 392 32.39 36.06 4.17
N LYS A 393 33.28 35.06 4.31
CA LYS A 393 33.82 34.29 3.17
C LYS A 393 32.79 33.41 2.45
N HIS A 394 31.63 33.17 3.06
CA HIS A 394 30.65 32.22 2.55
C HIS A 394 29.67 32.83 1.55
N ASP A 395 28.88 33.81 1.99
CA ASP A 395 27.84 34.48 1.21
C ASP A 395 27.97 36.00 1.19
N GLY A 396 28.96 36.56 1.92
CA GLY A 396 29.16 37.99 2.11
C GLY A 396 28.68 38.51 3.47
N ASP A 397 27.84 37.75 4.16
CA ASP A 397 27.09 38.20 5.34
C ASP A 397 27.49 37.47 6.63
N THR A 398 27.19 38.08 7.76
CA THR A 398 27.27 37.45 9.08
C THR A 398 25.91 36.89 9.49
N GLU A 399 25.89 35.68 10.08
CA GLU A 399 24.67 34.96 10.43
C GLU A 399 24.39 35.03 11.95
N HIS A 400 23.47 35.93 12.31
CA HIS A 400 23.05 36.16 13.70
C HIS A 400 21.71 35.49 14.04
N ARG A 401 20.99 34.94 13.06
CA ARG A 401 19.68 34.34 13.27
C ARG A 401 19.81 33.00 13.99
N ARG A 402 18.84 32.68 14.84
CA ARG A 402 18.75 31.37 15.47
C ARG A 402 18.28 30.31 14.45
N PRO A 403 18.58 29.03 14.68
CA PRO A 403 17.91 27.96 13.95
C PRO A 403 16.40 28.12 14.11
N LEU A 404 15.65 27.96 13.03
CA LEU A 404 14.20 27.86 13.16
C LEU A 404 13.90 26.62 14.00
N GLN A 405 13.01 26.79 14.98
CA GLN A 405 12.43 25.64 15.63
C GLN A 405 11.59 24.94 14.57
N CYS A 406 11.90 23.67 14.30
CA CYS A 406 11.00 22.85 13.49
C CYS A 406 9.65 22.87 14.22
N VAL A 407 8.65 23.51 13.61
CA VAL A 407 7.32 23.61 14.23
C VAL A 407 6.83 22.17 14.36
N LYS A 408 6.66 21.67 15.59
CA LYS A 408 6.21 20.29 15.86
C LYS A 408 4.90 19.99 15.12
N GLU A 409 4.10 21.02 14.90
CA GLU A 409 2.85 20.98 14.14
C GLU A 409 3.05 20.53 12.69
N MET A 410 4.21 20.69 12.04
CA MET A 410 4.40 20.21 10.66
C MET A 410 4.37 18.68 10.53
N LEU A 411 4.76 17.94 11.57
CA LEU A 411 4.62 16.48 11.57
C LEU A 411 3.16 16.05 11.80
N LEU A 412 2.40 16.80 12.60
CA LEU A 412 0.97 16.57 12.84
C LEU A 412 0.09 17.03 11.67
N TYR A 413 0.45 18.13 10.98
CA TYR A 413 -0.27 18.69 9.83
C TYR A 413 -0.25 17.72 8.64
N ASN A 414 0.84 16.97 8.45
CA ASN A 414 0.93 15.93 7.42
C ASN A 414 0.05 14.69 7.73
N ASN A 415 -0.16 14.35 9.01
CA ASN A 415 -1.06 13.27 9.41
C ASN A 415 -2.54 13.69 9.39
N TYR A 416 -2.84 14.94 9.78
CA TYR A 416 -4.20 15.50 9.70
C TYR A 416 -4.65 15.67 8.25
N ASN A 417 -3.80 16.18 7.36
CA ASN A 417 -4.17 16.38 5.95
C ASN A 417 -4.40 15.06 5.20
N MET A 418 -3.67 13.97 5.47
CA MET A 418 -4.00 12.68 4.83
C MET A 418 -5.37 12.15 5.22
N LEU A 419 -5.85 12.44 6.44
CA LEU A 419 -7.18 12.06 6.91
C LEU A 419 -8.25 13.13 6.60
N GLU A 420 -7.87 14.35 6.24
CA GLU A 420 -8.79 15.43 5.81
C GLU A 420 -8.79 15.70 4.30
N MET A 421 -8.12 14.85 3.50
CA MET A 421 -8.24 14.80 2.03
C MET A 421 -9.69 14.45 1.64
N SER A 422 -10.58 15.42 1.78
CA SER A 422 -11.87 15.50 1.14
C SER A 422 -11.67 16.34 -0.12
N SER A 423 -12.23 15.88 -1.22
CA SER A 423 -12.12 16.46 -2.57
C SER A 423 -12.71 17.88 -2.70
N SER A 424 -13.06 18.51 -1.57
CA SER A 424 -13.68 19.84 -1.49
C SER A 424 -12.75 20.91 -0.96
N GLU A 425 -11.63 20.56 -0.32
CA GLU A 425 -10.65 21.54 0.17
C GLU A 425 -9.33 21.39 -0.60
N ARG A 426 -9.36 21.89 -1.84
CA ARG A 426 -8.15 22.41 -2.47
C ARG A 426 -7.55 23.43 -1.49
N MET A 427 -6.54 23.03 -0.72
CA MET A 427 -5.62 23.92 0.01
C MET A 427 -4.72 24.68 -0.99
N LEU A 428 -5.39 25.37 -1.91
CA LEU A 428 -4.95 26.51 -2.70
C LEU A 428 -5.57 27.75 -2.04
N ARG A 429 -5.18 28.04 -0.80
CA ARG A 429 -5.32 29.37 -0.18
C ARG A 429 -4.12 29.70 0.71
N ILE A 430 -2.91 29.50 0.18
CA ILE A 430 -1.78 30.34 0.54
C ILE A 430 -1.20 30.89 -0.76
N GLN A 431 -1.94 31.84 -1.34
CA GLN A 431 -1.35 32.97 -2.04
C GLN A 431 -2.39 34.08 -2.14
N ILE A 432 -1.99 35.29 -1.71
CA ILE A 432 -2.61 36.59 -1.95
C ILE A 432 -3.72 36.97 -0.97
N GLU A 433 -3.33 37.45 0.22
CA GLU A 433 -3.76 38.74 0.82
C GLU A 433 -3.13 38.93 2.20
N LYS A 434 -1.88 39.41 2.22
CA LYS A 434 -1.43 40.63 2.91
C LYS A 434 0.02 40.92 2.62
#